data_AF-A0A7Y1LXT9-F1
#
_entry.id   AF-A0A7Y1LXT9-F1
#
_cell.length_a   1.000
_cell.length_b   1.000
_cell.length_c   1.000
_cell.angle_alpha   90.00
_cell.angle_beta   90.00
_cell.angle_gamma   90.00
#
_symmetry.space_group_name_H-M   'P 1'
#
loop_
_entity.id
_entity.type
_entity.pdbx_description
1 polymer ?
#
loop_
_entity_poly.entity_id
_entity_poly.type
_entity_poly.pdbx_seq_one_letter_code
_entity_poly.pdbx_strand_id
1 'polypeptide(L)'
;MQQNTNSPRTASGSSSRVGSGADTFMVRDYGAPSRSAAAVNQGTLRAQFVDADRYGIPQISALDVPGPTPPQAVLVTGDTLGAADAEGVRHAGGRSYVDLTTGETVQVVYDPASGGYHPRLPYQLAASSAVVQRMAGACTWTSSTPATHSRAMSMPSPTPASVRLDPQWDLHSYDASGAGATQGAVIPGKKNYLIGGQTYYGDTQFSLDYYRVGMSKLHRFNDRGKWVVSGAIAEDGMVQIHGDPAATYLYIGNVLARIQVDSARNKYHLVAAAQSGLPGIFLDTGGSRASWVPEMRLDSIGDIISAARKRLGYSAVTSDMSQGLMSTMDKQTYCYMRQYARQMIAFDNAHIRNAPVQYRDRLIDAHIWRHGYPYDRLLLGMRARAERTALPLGIVQFDPFQGMATVAPRREGGINVGAVLQNDQLYYPQRQRTPDEQQLLDQWKALNTTDENILRGQANEKMYQALLENDGYRIIPGGTYGGGQNGFDLVFKGPADDVYVLEVKHAKSGSTSMAKVNPDYQMEDGWVARVLSRLDANDPGAGQVVEEALRRQRLFKVIGATLPDGKLVLFKIDMSAVRA
;
A
#
# COMPACT_ATOMS: atom_id res chain seq x y z
N MET A 1 18.79 -49.66 -48.93
CA MET A 1 19.89 -49.71 -49.92
C MET A 1 20.51 -48.33 -49.96
N GLN A 2 21.80 -48.10 -49.74
CA GLN A 2 22.95 -48.94 -49.41
C GLN A 2 24.06 -47.92 -49.06
N GLN A 3 24.68 -47.92 -47.88
CA GLN A 3 26.04 -48.40 -47.55
C GLN A 3 26.60 -47.40 -46.51
N ASN A 4 27.47 -47.68 -45.53
CA ASN A 4 28.25 -48.87 -45.21
C ASN A 4 28.82 -48.77 -43.76
N THR A 5 28.83 -49.92 -43.08
CA THR A 5 29.91 -50.56 -42.27
C THR A 5 30.52 -49.91 -41.00
N ASN A 6 30.32 -50.65 -39.89
CA ASN A 6 31.30 -51.22 -38.94
C ASN A 6 32.25 -50.33 -38.09
N SER A 7 31.89 -50.21 -36.79
CA SER A 7 32.58 -50.80 -35.60
C SER A 7 34.06 -50.47 -35.27
N PRO A 8 34.58 -50.73 -34.03
CA PRO A 8 33.98 -50.79 -32.68
C PRO A 8 34.91 -50.30 -31.51
N ARG A 9 34.47 -50.55 -30.25
CA ARG A 9 35.22 -50.68 -28.95
C ARG A 9 35.48 -49.39 -28.15
N THR A 10 35.39 -49.31 -26.81
CA THR A 10 35.17 -50.20 -25.64
C THR A 10 35.03 -49.27 -24.42
N ALA A 11 34.00 -49.34 -23.58
CA ALA A 11 33.86 -50.15 -22.34
C ALA A 11 34.84 -49.84 -21.20
N SER A 12 34.30 -49.33 -20.08
CA SER A 12 34.61 -49.60 -18.64
C SER A 12 33.91 -48.50 -17.82
N GLY A 13 33.27 -48.69 -16.68
CA GLY A 13 33.10 -49.82 -15.77
C GLY A 13 32.87 -49.24 -14.36
N SER A 14 31.73 -49.58 -13.74
CA SER A 14 31.48 -49.93 -12.32
C SER A 14 32.17 -49.13 -11.16
N SER A 15 31.76 -49.09 -9.89
CA SER A 15 30.68 -49.62 -9.06
C SER A 15 30.80 -48.94 -7.67
N SER A 16 29.68 -48.74 -6.98
CA SER A 16 29.45 -48.76 -5.51
C SER A 16 30.36 -48.00 -4.49
N ARG A 17 29.71 -47.27 -3.56
CA ARG A 17 29.43 -47.65 -2.15
C ARG A 17 29.56 -46.48 -1.14
N VAL A 18 28.43 -46.18 -0.50
CA VAL A 18 28.16 -45.81 0.93
C VAL A 18 29.28 -45.23 1.80
N GLY A 19 29.00 -44.08 2.45
CA GLY A 19 29.68 -43.60 3.66
C GLY A 19 29.03 -42.34 4.25
N SER A 20 28.51 -42.46 5.47
CA SER A 20 27.86 -41.47 6.33
C SER A 20 28.76 -40.32 6.82
N GLY A 21 28.19 -39.14 7.12
CA GLY A 21 28.84 -38.14 7.99
C GLY A 21 28.23 -36.74 7.88
N ALA A 22 27.94 -36.12 9.02
CA ALA A 22 27.17 -34.90 9.24
C ALA A 22 27.85 -33.57 8.85
N ASP A 23 27.03 -32.52 8.87
CA ASP A 23 27.32 -31.09 9.08
C ASP A 23 28.08 -30.29 8.02
N THR A 24 27.34 -29.51 7.22
CA THR A 24 27.28 -28.02 7.26
C THR A 24 26.56 -27.50 6.00
N PHE A 25 25.37 -26.93 6.16
CA PHE A 25 24.71 -26.18 5.08
C PHE A 25 25.28 -24.76 5.03
N MET A 26 26.19 -24.52 4.10
CA MET A 26 26.57 -23.17 3.65
C MET A 26 25.83 -22.85 2.36
N VAL A 27 25.11 -21.72 2.41
CA VAL A 27 24.42 -21.02 1.33
C VAL A 27 25.33 -20.87 0.11
N ARG A 28 24.87 -21.25 -1.08
CA ARG A 28 25.54 -20.93 -2.36
C ARG A 28 24.70 -19.96 -3.17
N ASP A 29 25.31 -18.82 -3.42
CA ASP A 29 24.98 -17.81 -4.42
C ASP A 29 24.73 -18.41 -5.80
N TYR A 30 23.68 -17.93 -6.49
CA TYR A 30 23.52 -18.14 -7.92
C TYR A 30 23.94 -16.89 -8.69
N GLY A 31 25.02 -17.06 -9.45
CA GLY A 31 25.66 -16.06 -10.29
C GLY A 31 24.91 -15.72 -11.58
N ALA A 32 25.47 -14.70 -12.24
CA ALA A 32 24.98 -14.00 -13.42
C ALA A 32 24.85 -14.87 -14.69
N PRO A 33 23.94 -14.52 -15.63
CA PRO A 33 23.98 -15.04 -16.99
C PRO A 33 24.91 -14.22 -17.90
N SER A 34 25.74 -14.95 -18.64
CA SER A 34 26.68 -14.50 -19.66
C SER A 34 26.01 -14.02 -20.96
N ARG A 35 26.72 -13.13 -21.65
CA ARG A 35 26.38 -12.52 -22.96
C ARG A 35 26.66 -13.46 -24.14
N SER A 36 25.84 -13.35 -25.19
CA SER A 36 26.27 -13.45 -26.59
C SER A 36 25.46 -12.48 -27.49
N ALA A 37 26.19 -11.73 -28.33
CA ALA A 37 25.76 -10.74 -29.32
C ALA A 37 25.20 -11.41 -30.60
N ALA A 38 24.46 -10.80 -31.53
CA ALA A 38 24.56 -9.49 -32.19
C ALA A 38 23.20 -9.19 -32.92
N ALA A 39 22.58 -7.99 -32.81
CA ALA A 39 22.73 -6.78 -33.66
C ALA A 39 21.60 -6.70 -34.76
N VAL A 40 20.92 -5.61 -35.15
CA VAL A 40 21.03 -4.14 -35.00
C VAL A 40 19.63 -3.51 -35.23
N ASN A 41 19.15 -2.63 -34.33
CA ASN A 41 18.74 -1.25 -34.63
C ASN A 41 18.18 -0.56 -33.37
N GLN A 42 19.01 0.32 -32.79
CA GLN A 42 18.71 1.21 -31.67
C GLN A 42 18.43 2.62 -32.19
N GLY A 43 17.59 3.35 -31.47
CA GLY A 43 17.39 4.79 -31.63
C GLY A 43 16.82 5.44 -30.37
N THR A 44 17.64 5.45 -29.31
CA THR A 44 17.67 6.45 -28.23
C THR A 44 16.48 6.52 -27.25
N LEU A 45 16.62 5.86 -26.08
CA LEU A 45 16.14 6.25 -24.73
C LEU A 45 16.41 5.10 -23.74
N ARG A 46 17.66 4.86 -23.35
CA ARG A 46 18.04 3.87 -22.31
C ARG A 46 19.34 4.25 -21.58
N ALA A 47 19.45 5.49 -21.14
CA ALA A 47 20.52 5.88 -20.23
C ALA A 47 19.88 6.59 -19.04
N GLN A 48 19.44 5.81 -18.04
CA GLN A 48 19.30 6.18 -16.61
C GLN A 48 18.49 5.19 -15.76
N PHE A 49 17.83 4.18 -16.34
CA PHE A 49 17.18 3.11 -15.56
C PHE A 49 18.13 2.19 -14.79
N VAL A 50 19.45 2.33 -14.94
CA VAL A 50 20.42 1.37 -14.40
C VAL A 50 20.68 1.57 -12.90
N ASP A 51 20.42 2.76 -12.33
CA ASP A 51 20.78 3.01 -10.92
C ASP A 51 19.67 2.63 -9.93
N ALA A 52 18.38 2.87 -10.23
CA ALA A 52 17.29 2.47 -9.31
C ALA A 52 17.13 0.94 -9.21
N ASP A 53 17.31 0.21 -10.32
CA ASP A 53 17.34 -1.27 -10.34
C ASP A 53 18.56 -1.83 -9.59
N ARG A 54 19.65 -1.05 -9.47
CA ARG A 54 20.88 -1.45 -8.76
C ARG A 54 20.73 -1.44 -7.25
N TYR A 55 19.87 -0.57 -6.73
CA TYR A 55 19.63 -0.45 -5.29
C TYR A 55 18.44 -1.29 -4.81
N GLY A 56 17.66 -1.91 -5.71
CA GLY A 56 16.54 -2.78 -5.32
C GLY A 56 15.37 -2.02 -4.69
N ILE A 57 15.20 -0.74 -5.03
CA ILE A 57 14.01 0.03 -4.67
C ILE A 57 12.85 -0.52 -5.49
N PRO A 58 11.71 -0.91 -4.88
CA PRO A 58 10.55 -1.35 -5.62
C PRO A 58 10.11 -0.29 -6.62
N GLN A 59 10.33 -0.53 -7.92
CA GLN A 59 9.76 0.26 -8.98
C GLN A 59 8.29 -0.14 -9.13
N ILE A 60 7.36 0.80 -9.04
CA ILE A 60 5.92 0.55 -9.24
C ILE A 60 5.64 0.50 -10.75
N SER A 61 6.40 -0.29 -11.49
CA SER A 61 6.26 -0.47 -12.93
C SER A 61 5.31 -1.65 -13.20
N ALA A 62 4.01 -1.48 -12.91
CA ALA A 62 2.93 -2.32 -13.48
C ALA A 62 1.46 -1.97 -13.13
N LEU A 63 1.10 -0.92 -12.38
CA LEU A 63 -0.31 -0.68 -11.98
C LEU A 63 -0.89 0.50 -12.73
N ASP A 64 -2.22 0.80 -12.76
CA ASP A 64 -2.87 1.99 -13.39
C ASP A 64 -3.50 3.12 -12.43
N VAL A 65 -3.39 4.48 -12.67
CA VAL A 65 -4.07 5.74 -12.05
C VAL A 65 -3.23 6.82 -11.25
N PRO A 66 -3.55 8.16 -11.19
CA PRO A 66 -2.73 9.24 -10.60
C PRO A 66 -2.76 9.40 -9.07
N GLY A 67 -1.66 9.98 -8.56
CA GLY A 67 -1.50 10.37 -7.16
C GLY A 67 -2.63 11.28 -6.62
N PRO A 68 -2.80 11.32 -5.29
CA PRO A 68 -3.90 12.02 -4.64
C PRO A 68 -3.94 13.48 -5.08
N THR A 69 -5.15 14.07 -5.18
CA THR A 69 -5.32 15.52 -5.16
C THR A 69 -5.26 15.93 -3.70
N PRO A 70 -4.19 16.60 -3.25
CA PRO A 70 -4.04 16.81 -1.84
C PRO A 70 -4.76 18.10 -1.44
N PRO A 71 -5.43 18.06 -0.29
CA PRO A 71 -6.01 19.26 0.26
C PRO A 71 -4.93 20.23 0.75
N GLN A 72 -5.29 21.52 0.78
CA GLN A 72 -4.48 22.58 1.38
C GLN A 72 -4.12 22.23 2.82
N ALA A 73 -2.82 22.29 3.14
CA ALA A 73 -2.33 22.34 4.51
C ALA A 73 -2.76 23.69 5.11
N VAL A 74 -3.60 23.66 6.12
CA VAL A 74 -4.03 24.86 6.85
C VAL A 74 -3.23 24.91 8.13
N LEU A 75 -2.43 25.97 8.30
CA LEU A 75 -1.90 26.34 9.60
C LEU A 75 -3.10 26.81 10.43
N VAL A 76 -3.49 26.02 11.43
CA VAL A 76 -4.70 26.28 12.20
C VAL A 76 -4.37 27.21 13.35
N THR A 77 -4.62 28.51 13.17
CA THR A 77 -4.75 29.48 14.26
C THR A 77 -6.23 29.66 14.61
N GLY A 78 -6.56 30.09 15.84
CA GLY A 78 -7.95 30.24 16.32
C GLY A 78 -8.88 30.99 15.34
N ASP A 79 -8.34 31.97 14.62
CA ASP A 79 -9.07 32.79 13.65
C ASP A 79 -9.42 32.05 12.34
N THR A 80 -8.73 30.95 12.03
CA THR A 80 -8.93 30.14 10.80
C THR A 80 -9.93 28.99 10.96
N LEU A 81 -10.41 28.75 12.18
CA LEU A 81 -11.19 27.56 12.54
C LEU A 81 -12.70 27.63 12.28
N GLY A 82 -13.20 28.77 11.81
CA GLY A 82 -14.65 29.00 11.69
C GLY A 82 -15.36 28.98 13.05
N ALA A 83 -16.69 29.03 13.05
CA ALA A 83 -17.47 29.00 14.29
C ALA A 83 -17.49 27.60 14.93
N ALA A 84 -17.54 27.56 16.26
CA ALA A 84 -17.76 26.31 17.00
C ALA A 84 -19.20 25.78 16.81
N ASP A 85 -19.38 24.47 16.87
CA ASP A 85 -20.69 23.82 16.87
C ASP A 85 -21.43 23.99 18.21
N ALA A 86 -22.60 23.37 18.34
CA ALA A 86 -23.44 23.44 19.55
C ALA A 86 -22.76 22.84 20.81
N GLU A 87 -21.74 22.00 20.62
CA GLU A 87 -20.94 21.41 21.68
C GLU A 87 -19.74 22.29 22.06
N GLY A 88 -19.50 23.39 21.32
CA GLY A 88 -18.33 24.23 21.51
C GLY A 88 -17.07 23.63 20.87
N VAL A 89 -17.21 22.74 19.89
CA VAL A 89 -16.12 22.11 19.15
C VAL A 89 -16.01 22.77 17.77
N ARG A 90 -14.80 23.14 17.37
CA ARG A 90 -14.50 23.67 16.04
C ARG A 90 -13.97 22.55 15.16
N HIS A 91 -14.46 22.45 13.93
CA HIS A 91 -14.02 21.43 12.98
C HIS A 91 -13.36 22.09 11.78
N ALA A 92 -12.06 21.84 11.59
CA ALA A 92 -11.33 22.35 10.43
C ALA A 92 -10.39 21.29 9.86
N GLY A 93 -10.40 21.16 8.54
CA GLY A 93 -9.54 20.21 7.83
C GLY A 93 -9.72 18.76 8.30
N GLY A 94 -10.87 18.37 8.84
CA GLY A 94 -11.16 17.03 9.37
C GLY A 94 -10.60 16.76 10.77
N ARG A 95 -10.19 17.79 11.51
CA ARG A 95 -9.75 17.72 12.91
C ARG A 95 -10.69 18.52 13.79
N SER A 96 -10.83 18.11 15.05
CA SER A 96 -11.62 18.81 16.06
C SER A 96 -10.71 19.62 16.98
N TYR A 97 -11.16 20.80 17.34
CA TYR A 97 -10.45 21.73 18.21
C TYR A 97 -11.42 22.29 19.25
N VAL A 98 -10.90 22.59 20.43
CA VAL A 98 -11.67 23.27 21.48
C VAL A 98 -10.89 24.47 21.98
N ASP A 99 -11.63 25.52 22.33
CA ASP A 99 -11.04 26.66 23.01
C ASP A 99 -11.05 26.37 24.51
N LEU A 100 -9.87 26.35 25.11
CA LEU A 100 -9.72 26.24 26.55
C LEU A 100 -10.06 27.56 27.22
N THR A 101 -10.50 27.50 28.47
CA THR A 101 -10.70 28.67 29.35
C THR A 101 -9.43 29.50 29.58
N THR A 102 -8.26 28.93 29.28
CA THR A 102 -6.96 29.64 29.26
C THR A 102 -6.81 30.58 28.07
N GLY A 103 -7.71 30.52 27.08
CA GLY A 103 -7.61 31.26 25.82
C GLY A 103 -6.83 30.51 24.73
N GLU A 104 -6.32 29.31 25.02
CA GLU A 104 -5.63 28.46 24.06
C GLU A 104 -6.63 27.62 23.25
N THR A 105 -6.45 27.54 21.93
CA THR A 105 -7.16 26.57 21.11
C THR A 105 -6.30 25.32 20.94
N VAL A 106 -6.79 24.16 21.39
CA VAL A 106 -6.08 22.88 21.31
C VAL A 106 -6.80 21.90 20.40
N GLN A 107 -6.05 21.09 19.65
CA GLN A 107 -6.63 19.96 18.94
C GLN A 107 -7.15 18.95 19.98
N VAL A 108 -8.28 18.32 19.71
CA VAL A 108 -8.83 17.24 20.55
C VAL A 108 -9.14 16.01 19.71
N VAL A 109 -9.06 14.85 20.35
CA VAL A 109 -9.52 13.58 19.79
C VAL A 109 -10.68 13.10 20.65
N TYR A 110 -11.80 12.82 19.99
CA TYR A 110 -12.95 12.20 20.66
C TYR A 110 -12.66 10.71 20.88
N ASP A 111 -12.76 10.25 22.12
CA ASP A 111 -12.69 8.84 22.46
C ASP A 111 -14.11 8.28 22.67
N PRO A 112 -14.61 7.42 21.75
CA PRO A 112 -15.93 6.83 21.88
C PRO A 112 -16.09 5.92 23.10
N ALA A 113 -15.00 5.40 23.66
CA ALA A 113 -15.04 4.51 24.83
C ALA A 113 -15.31 5.27 26.13
N SER A 114 -14.66 6.43 26.31
CA SER A 114 -14.91 7.31 27.46
C SER A 114 -16.02 8.34 27.23
N GLY A 115 -16.45 8.55 25.98
CA GLY A 115 -17.39 9.62 25.61
C GLY A 115 -16.82 11.03 25.81
N GLY A 116 -15.49 11.14 25.93
CA GLY A 116 -14.78 12.37 26.27
C GLY A 116 -13.86 12.85 25.15
N TYR A 117 -13.58 14.15 25.14
CA TYR A 117 -12.55 14.74 24.30
C TYR A 117 -11.23 14.76 25.06
N HIS A 118 -10.16 14.35 24.38
CA HIS A 118 -8.82 14.31 24.93
C HIS A 118 -7.94 15.31 24.17
N PRO A 119 -7.30 16.28 24.84
CA PRO A 119 -6.48 17.27 24.19
C PRO A 119 -5.25 16.59 23.61
N ARG A 120 -4.90 16.98 22.40
CA ARG A 120 -3.68 16.63 21.71
C ARG A 120 -2.90 17.91 21.47
N LEU A 121 -1.81 18.06 22.19
CA LEU A 121 -0.93 19.21 21.99
C LEU A 121 -0.26 19.12 20.62
N PRO A 122 0.13 20.26 20.00
CA PRO A 122 0.74 20.27 18.66
C PRO A 122 1.92 19.31 18.54
N TYR A 123 2.59 19.06 19.65
CA TYR A 123 3.78 18.23 19.77
C TYR A 123 3.55 16.78 20.14
N GLN A 124 2.30 16.32 20.19
CA GLN A 124 1.93 14.96 20.56
C GLN A 124 1.33 14.22 19.33
N LEU A 125 1.84 13.01 19.06
CA LEU A 125 1.26 12.01 18.15
C LEU A 125 -0.07 11.49 18.72
N ALA A 126 -0.20 11.65 20.04
CA ALA A 126 -1.20 11.04 20.86
C ALA A 126 -2.08 12.04 21.58
N ALA A 127 -3.39 11.80 21.65
CA ALA A 127 -4.22 12.51 22.60
C ALA A 127 -3.77 12.17 24.03
N SER A 128 -3.72 13.19 24.90
CA SER A 128 -3.38 12.97 26.31
C SER A 128 -4.45 12.11 26.99
N SER A 129 -4.11 11.42 28.07
CA SER A 129 -5.10 10.68 28.87
C SER A 129 -6.06 11.57 29.65
N ALA A 130 -5.79 12.88 29.74
CA ALA A 130 -6.64 13.82 30.46
C ALA A 130 -7.84 14.21 29.59
N VAL A 131 -9.04 14.16 30.14
CA VAL A 131 -10.25 14.60 29.44
C VAL A 131 -10.37 16.12 29.54
N VAL A 132 -10.77 16.79 28.46
CA VAL A 132 -11.28 18.16 28.53
C VAL A 132 -12.80 18.11 28.72
N GLN A 133 -13.30 18.96 29.62
CA GLN A 133 -14.73 19.05 29.92
C GLN A 133 -15.27 20.41 29.50
N ARG A 134 -16.45 20.42 28.90
CA ARG A 134 -17.11 21.66 28.49
C ARG A 134 -17.58 22.42 29.73
N MET A 135 -17.34 23.73 29.76
CA MET A 135 -17.93 24.59 30.78
C MET A 135 -19.43 24.76 30.55
N ALA A 136 -20.22 24.53 31.60
CA ALA A 136 -21.67 24.74 31.55
C ALA A 136 -21.99 26.20 31.15
N GLY A 137 -22.80 26.37 30.10
CA GLY A 137 -23.21 27.68 29.60
C GLY A 137 -22.17 28.44 28.77
N ALA A 138 -21.02 27.83 28.45
CA ALA A 138 -19.99 28.44 27.60
C ALA A 138 -19.60 27.53 26.41
N CYS A 139 -18.94 28.13 25.42
CA CYS A 139 -18.30 27.42 24.30
C CYS A 139 -16.83 27.07 24.57
N THR A 140 -16.36 27.26 25.80
CA THR A 140 -14.99 27.01 26.23
C THR A 140 -14.90 25.75 27.10
N TRP A 141 -13.74 25.12 27.11
CA TRP A 141 -13.46 23.85 27.77
C TRP A 141 -12.40 24.02 28.87
N THR A 142 -12.38 23.13 29.86
CA THR A 142 -11.32 23.07 30.89
C THR A 142 -10.63 21.73 30.83
N SER A 143 -9.33 21.73 31.09
CA SER A 143 -8.61 20.48 31.39
C SER A 143 -9.11 19.94 32.72
N SER A 144 -9.66 18.73 32.73
CA SER A 144 -9.92 18.04 33.99
C SER A 144 -8.59 17.52 34.52
N THR A 145 -8.00 18.22 35.50
CA THR A 145 -7.01 17.57 36.36
C THR A 145 -7.83 16.62 37.24
N PRO A 146 -7.62 15.29 37.22
CA PRO A 146 -8.30 14.43 38.16
C PRO A 146 -7.87 14.88 39.56
N ALA A 147 -8.84 15.34 40.35
CA ALA A 147 -8.64 15.56 41.77
C ALA A 147 -8.23 14.22 42.38
N THR A 148 -6.94 14.11 42.68
CA THR A 148 -6.33 13.34 43.76
C THR A 148 -7.30 12.47 44.57
N HIS A 149 -7.42 11.19 44.19
CA HIS A 149 -7.54 10.13 45.19
C HIS A 149 -6.13 9.61 45.51
N SER A 150 -5.63 10.07 46.65
CA SER A 150 -4.37 9.70 47.27
C SER A 150 -4.34 8.19 47.57
N ARG A 151 -3.52 7.45 46.83
CA ARG A 151 -2.76 6.32 47.39
C ARG A 151 -1.46 6.17 46.62
N ALA A 152 -0.36 6.45 47.32
CA ALA A 152 0.99 6.30 46.82
C ALA A 152 1.23 4.84 46.40
N MET A 153 1.28 4.60 45.09
CA MET A 153 2.19 3.60 44.55
C MET A 153 3.27 4.37 43.81
N SER A 154 4.49 4.30 44.36
CA SER A 154 5.71 4.82 43.77
C SER A 154 5.93 4.16 42.41
N MET A 155 5.49 4.85 41.35
CA MET A 155 5.90 4.54 39.98
C MET A 155 7.32 5.08 39.75
N PRO A 156 8.17 4.36 39.00
CA PRO A 156 9.49 4.86 38.66
C PRO A 156 9.36 6.18 37.89
N SER A 157 10.26 7.12 38.18
CA SER A 157 10.33 8.43 37.53
C SER A 157 10.16 8.32 36.01
N PRO A 158 9.27 9.12 35.38
CA PRO A 158 9.17 9.12 33.93
C PRO A 158 10.47 9.70 33.38
N THR A 159 11.23 8.85 32.68
CA THR A 159 12.18 9.30 31.66
C THR A 159 11.43 10.30 30.77
N PRO A 160 11.98 11.48 30.47
CA PRO A 160 11.29 12.46 29.64
C PRO A 160 10.97 11.80 28.30
N ALA A 161 9.67 11.55 28.05
CA ALA A 161 9.22 11.03 26.78
C ALA A 161 9.65 12.02 25.71
N SER A 162 10.56 11.61 24.83
CA SER A 162 10.90 12.34 23.63
C SER A 162 9.60 12.75 22.93
N VAL A 163 9.41 14.06 22.84
CA VAL A 163 8.22 14.73 22.34
C VAL A 163 7.93 14.23 20.92
N ARG A 164 6.83 13.48 20.76
CA ARG A 164 6.49 12.82 19.50
C ARG A 164 5.47 13.69 18.75
N LEU A 165 5.86 14.37 17.67
CA LEU A 165 4.98 15.26 16.88
C LEU A 165 4.26 14.53 15.75
N ASP A 166 2.95 14.75 15.60
CA ASP A 166 2.21 14.39 14.38
C ASP A 166 2.66 15.30 13.24
N PRO A 167 2.88 14.77 12.03
CA PRO A 167 3.48 15.61 11.02
C PRO A 167 2.45 16.62 10.50
N GLN A 168 2.66 17.88 10.86
CA GLN A 168 2.12 19.00 10.12
C GLN A 168 3.09 19.27 8.96
N TRP A 169 2.79 18.70 7.80
CA TRP A 169 3.61 18.90 6.62
C TRP A 169 3.32 20.30 6.05
N ASP A 170 4.26 21.23 6.22
CA ASP A 170 4.29 22.44 5.42
C ASP A 170 4.86 22.10 4.04
N LEU A 171 4.01 21.62 3.14
CA LEU A 171 4.44 21.21 1.79
C LEU A 171 5.04 22.38 0.99
N HIS A 172 4.69 23.63 1.30
CA HIS A 172 5.29 24.79 0.62
C HIS A 172 6.79 24.92 0.91
N SER A 173 7.25 24.48 2.09
CA SER A 173 8.68 24.42 2.41
C SER A 173 9.46 23.39 1.59
N TYR A 174 8.78 22.55 0.81
CA TYR A 174 9.37 21.56 -0.11
C TYR A 174 9.19 21.94 -1.59
N ASP A 175 8.63 23.11 -1.89
CA ASP A 175 8.37 23.53 -3.26
C ASP A 175 9.67 23.79 -4.04
N ALA A 176 9.83 23.07 -5.15
CA ALA A 176 10.97 23.18 -6.04
C ALA A 176 10.78 24.25 -7.12
N SER A 177 9.70 25.02 -7.10
CA SER A 177 9.44 26.10 -8.06
C SER A 177 10.54 27.16 -8.10
N GLY A 178 11.18 27.44 -6.97
CA GLY A 178 12.26 28.42 -6.82
C GLY A 178 11.75 29.83 -6.47
N ALA A 179 12.54 30.59 -5.71
CA ALA A 179 12.15 31.93 -5.26
C ALA A 179 12.00 32.90 -6.45
N GLY A 180 10.87 33.61 -6.52
CA GLY A 180 10.59 34.60 -7.56
C GLY A 180 10.21 34.02 -8.93
N ALA A 181 9.89 32.73 -9.00
CA ALA A 181 9.56 32.07 -10.25
C ALA A 181 8.20 32.53 -10.81
N THR A 182 8.21 33.13 -12.00
CA THR A 182 7.00 33.48 -12.76
C THR A 182 6.53 32.30 -13.60
N GLN A 183 5.23 31.99 -13.56
CA GLN A 183 4.64 31.01 -14.48
C GLN A 183 4.89 31.43 -15.92
N GLY A 184 5.39 30.50 -16.74
CA GLY A 184 5.47 30.68 -18.18
C GLY A 184 4.10 30.88 -18.83
N ALA A 185 4.10 31.26 -20.10
CA ALA A 185 2.88 31.53 -20.86
C ALA A 185 1.85 30.40 -20.71
N VAL A 186 0.57 30.75 -20.57
CA VAL A 186 -0.51 29.76 -20.58
C VAL A 186 -0.69 29.27 -22.00
N ILE A 187 -0.51 27.97 -22.22
CA ILE A 187 -0.63 27.33 -23.54
C ILE A 187 -1.86 26.43 -23.53
N PRO A 188 -2.85 26.65 -24.42
CA PRO A 188 -4.03 25.79 -24.51
C PRO A 188 -3.65 24.31 -24.65
N GLY A 189 -4.29 23.46 -23.84
CA GLY A 189 -4.04 22.03 -23.82
C GLY A 189 -2.76 21.61 -23.08
N LYS A 190 -2.00 22.53 -22.48
CA LYS A 190 -0.79 22.23 -21.70
C LYS A 190 -0.91 22.61 -20.22
N LYS A 191 -0.34 21.77 -19.37
CA LYS A 191 -0.20 21.99 -17.92
C LYS A 191 1.23 22.44 -17.62
N ASN A 192 1.36 23.48 -16.80
CA ASN A 192 2.64 24.04 -16.40
C ASN A 192 3.21 23.29 -15.19
N TYR A 193 4.49 22.99 -15.25
CA TYR A 193 5.30 22.42 -14.17
C TYR A 193 6.48 23.37 -13.95
N LEU A 194 6.50 24.06 -12.82
CA LEU A 194 7.53 25.04 -12.49
C LEU A 194 8.60 24.38 -11.62
N ILE A 195 9.84 24.32 -12.11
CA ILE A 195 10.95 23.63 -11.48
C ILE A 195 12.19 24.50 -11.59
N GLY A 196 12.80 24.87 -10.47
CA GLY A 196 14.05 25.63 -10.43
C GLY A 196 13.99 26.95 -11.21
N GLY A 197 12.85 27.65 -11.16
CA GLY A 197 12.58 28.87 -11.92
C GLY A 197 12.28 28.67 -13.40
N GLN A 198 12.24 27.43 -13.89
CA GLN A 198 11.99 27.09 -15.29
C GLN A 198 10.60 26.47 -15.47
N THR A 199 9.89 26.87 -16.52
CA THR A 199 8.56 26.29 -16.85
C THR A 199 8.69 25.16 -17.86
N TYR A 200 8.15 24.00 -17.49
CA TYR A 200 7.97 22.83 -18.33
C TYR A 200 6.48 22.63 -18.62
N TYR A 201 6.17 22.08 -19.78
CA TYR A 201 4.81 21.91 -20.25
C TYR A 201 4.54 20.43 -20.54
N GLY A 202 3.58 19.86 -19.83
CA GLY A 202 3.02 18.53 -20.11
C GLY A 202 1.65 18.65 -20.77
N ASP A 203 1.16 17.55 -21.33
CA ASP A 203 -0.19 17.53 -21.89
C ASP A 203 -1.27 17.58 -20.79
N THR A 204 -2.32 18.37 -20.98
CA THR A 204 -3.47 18.39 -20.03
C THR A 204 -4.31 17.12 -20.12
N GLN A 205 -4.30 16.44 -21.27
CA GLN A 205 -4.97 15.16 -21.45
C GLN A 205 -4.16 13.99 -20.91
N PHE A 206 -2.88 14.21 -20.56
CA PHE A 206 -2.11 13.19 -19.87
C PHE A 206 -2.72 12.95 -18.50
N SER A 207 -3.26 11.75 -18.33
CA SER A 207 -3.53 11.18 -17.03
C SER A 207 -2.68 9.93 -16.88
N LEU A 208 -2.23 9.70 -15.65
CA LEU A 208 -1.69 8.41 -15.30
C LEU A 208 -2.76 7.33 -15.52
N ASP A 209 -4.07 7.60 -15.38
CA ASP A 209 -5.15 6.64 -15.71
C ASP A 209 -5.06 6.03 -17.12
N TYR A 210 -4.56 6.84 -18.06
CA TYR A 210 -4.47 6.49 -19.47
C TYR A 210 -3.02 6.65 -19.95
N TYR A 211 -2.07 6.16 -19.15
CA TYR A 211 -0.65 6.31 -19.47
C TYR A 211 -0.36 5.77 -20.87
N ARG A 212 0.12 6.65 -21.75
CA ARG A 212 0.57 6.32 -23.10
C ARG A 212 1.96 6.90 -23.29
N VAL A 213 2.90 6.02 -23.64
CA VAL A 213 4.27 6.39 -23.98
C VAL A 213 4.22 7.48 -25.06
N GLY A 214 4.67 8.69 -24.72
CA GLY A 214 4.61 9.87 -25.58
C GLY A 214 3.74 11.02 -25.05
N MET A 215 2.64 10.73 -24.36
CA MET A 215 1.82 11.77 -23.69
C MET A 215 2.43 12.24 -22.36
N SER A 216 3.32 11.42 -21.79
CA SER A 216 4.05 11.72 -20.55
C SER A 216 5.21 12.70 -20.73
N LYS A 217 5.51 13.13 -21.96
CA LYS A 217 6.65 14.00 -22.24
C LYS A 217 6.43 15.40 -21.69
N LEU A 218 7.48 15.94 -21.09
CA LEU A 218 7.57 17.33 -20.69
C LEU A 218 8.42 18.10 -21.70
N HIS A 219 7.92 19.26 -22.09
CA HIS A 219 8.55 20.10 -23.08
C HIS A 219 8.92 21.46 -22.50
N ARG A 220 9.94 22.11 -23.07
CA ARG A 220 10.26 23.52 -22.81
C ARG A 220 10.57 24.22 -24.13
N PHE A 221 10.60 25.55 -24.10
CA PHE A 221 11.19 26.33 -25.19
C PHE A 221 12.70 26.37 -25.02
N ASN A 222 13.43 26.18 -26.11
CA ASN A 222 14.85 26.54 -26.15
C ASN A 222 15.03 28.04 -26.42
N ASP A 223 16.28 28.52 -26.40
CA ASP A 223 16.65 29.92 -26.64
C ASP A 223 16.21 30.47 -28.00
N ARG A 224 15.79 29.59 -28.92
CA ARG A 224 15.28 29.92 -30.27
C ARG A 224 13.74 29.85 -30.35
N GLY A 225 13.05 29.72 -29.22
CA GLY A 225 11.59 29.65 -29.16
C GLY A 225 10.98 28.35 -29.72
N LYS A 226 11.78 27.28 -29.89
CA LYS A 226 11.29 25.97 -30.35
C LYS A 226 11.03 25.03 -29.19
N TRP A 227 9.99 24.22 -29.31
CA TRP A 227 9.69 23.13 -28.41
C TRP A 227 10.77 22.05 -28.44
N VAL A 228 11.29 21.70 -27.27
CA VAL A 228 12.21 20.59 -27.09
C VAL A 228 11.70 19.70 -25.95
N VAL A 229 11.80 18.38 -26.12
CA VAL A 229 11.52 17.42 -25.05
C VAL A 229 12.62 17.56 -24.01
N SER A 230 12.25 17.82 -22.76
CA SER A 230 13.20 18.06 -21.67
C SER A 230 12.85 17.31 -20.39
N GLY A 231 11.93 16.36 -20.46
CA GLY A 231 11.62 15.46 -19.37
C GLY A 231 10.46 14.53 -19.69
N ALA A 232 10.06 13.75 -18.71
CA ALA A 232 8.87 12.91 -18.76
C ALA A 232 8.31 12.64 -17.35
N ILE A 233 7.06 12.21 -17.30
CA ILE A 233 6.42 11.67 -16.10
C ILE A 233 6.44 10.13 -16.21
N ALA A 234 7.03 9.46 -15.22
CA ALA A 234 7.11 8.01 -15.17
C ALA A 234 5.78 7.38 -14.71
N GLU A 235 5.63 6.06 -14.88
CA GLU A 235 4.40 5.32 -14.54
C GLU A 235 4.07 5.33 -13.04
N ASP A 236 5.08 5.56 -12.19
CA ASP A 236 4.98 5.72 -10.74
C ASP A 236 4.66 7.17 -10.31
N GLY A 237 4.42 8.05 -11.27
CA GLY A 237 4.07 9.46 -11.06
C GLY A 237 5.26 10.38 -10.82
N MET A 238 6.49 9.86 -10.82
CA MET A 238 7.68 10.68 -10.67
C MET A 238 7.94 11.52 -11.93
N VAL A 239 8.27 12.78 -11.73
CA VAL A 239 8.65 13.72 -12.78
C VAL A 239 10.17 13.73 -12.93
N GLN A 240 10.66 13.48 -14.14
CA GLN A 240 12.09 13.41 -14.45
C GLN A 240 12.43 14.45 -15.51
N ILE A 241 13.47 15.25 -15.27
CA ILE A 241 13.94 16.29 -16.20
C ILE A 241 15.25 15.82 -16.87
N HIS A 242 15.27 15.82 -18.20
CA HIS A 242 16.45 15.42 -18.97
C HIS A 242 17.57 16.44 -18.81
N GLY A 243 18.80 15.96 -18.63
CA GLY A 243 19.99 16.81 -18.48
C GLY A 243 20.29 17.23 -17.03
N ASP A 244 19.40 16.91 -16.08
CA ASP A 244 19.66 16.96 -14.64
C ASP A 244 19.40 15.56 -14.04
N PRO A 245 20.38 14.64 -14.12
CA PRO A 245 20.23 13.25 -13.70
C PRO A 245 19.87 13.05 -12.23
N ALA A 246 20.10 14.07 -11.38
CA ALA A 246 19.99 13.99 -9.94
C ALA A 246 18.73 14.68 -9.39
N ALA A 247 17.79 15.04 -10.26
CA ALA A 247 16.58 15.75 -9.88
C ALA A 247 15.33 15.03 -10.39
N THR A 248 14.88 14.09 -9.57
CA THR A 248 13.53 13.56 -9.65
C THR A 248 12.61 14.44 -8.81
N TYR A 249 11.37 14.61 -9.25
CA TYR A 249 10.38 15.42 -8.57
C TYR A 249 9.09 14.64 -8.38
N LEU A 250 8.31 15.02 -7.39
CA LEU A 250 7.01 14.43 -7.10
C LEU A 250 5.99 15.54 -6.91
N TYR A 251 4.87 15.43 -7.61
CA TYR A 251 3.76 16.36 -7.44
C TYR A 251 2.93 15.92 -6.23
N ILE A 252 2.99 16.70 -5.16
CA ILE A 252 2.23 16.49 -3.93
C ILE A 252 1.50 17.78 -3.63
N GLY A 253 0.19 17.77 -3.77
CA GLY A 253 -0.60 18.95 -3.48
C GLY A 253 -0.85 19.68 -4.77
N ASN A 254 -0.66 20.97 -4.60
CA ASN A 254 -0.30 21.93 -5.61
C ASN A 254 1.23 22.11 -5.72
N VAL A 255 2.02 21.40 -4.91
CA VAL A 255 3.47 21.57 -4.82
C VAL A 255 4.20 20.52 -5.65
N LEU A 256 5.25 20.95 -6.35
CA LEU A 256 6.19 20.05 -7.01
C LEU A 256 7.46 19.97 -6.17
N ALA A 257 7.63 18.88 -5.44
CA ALA A 257 8.74 18.72 -4.50
C ALA A 257 9.90 17.98 -5.14
N ARG A 258 11.14 18.37 -4.82
CA ARG A 258 12.33 17.61 -5.20
C ARG A 258 12.44 16.37 -4.33
N ILE A 259 12.76 15.23 -4.95
CA ILE A 259 13.00 13.97 -4.24
C ILE A 259 14.40 13.44 -4.52
N GLN A 260 14.97 12.76 -3.53
CA GLN A 260 16.27 12.09 -3.64
C GLN A 260 16.18 10.67 -3.08
N VAL A 261 17.06 9.80 -3.59
CA VAL A 261 17.25 8.47 -3.03
C VAL A 261 18.24 8.57 -1.88
N ASP A 262 17.82 8.12 -0.71
CA ASP A 262 18.73 7.75 0.37
C ASP A 262 19.23 6.34 0.10
N SER A 263 20.51 6.20 -0.23
CA SER A 263 21.11 4.91 -0.57
C SER A 263 21.34 4.00 0.64
N ALA A 264 21.40 4.55 1.86
CA ALA A 264 21.58 3.76 3.08
C ALA A 264 20.27 3.07 3.49
N ARG A 265 19.14 3.77 3.35
CA ARG A 265 17.80 3.26 3.63
C ARG A 265 17.12 2.66 2.40
N ASN A 266 17.67 2.92 1.23
CA ASN A 266 17.10 2.55 -0.06
C ASN A 266 15.66 3.05 -0.25
N LYS A 267 15.45 4.33 0.06
CA LYS A 267 14.14 5.00 0.04
C LYS A 267 14.22 6.37 -0.59
N TYR A 268 13.14 6.78 -1.22
CA TYR A 268 12.96 8.17 -1.62
C TYR A 268 12.64 9.04 -0.41
N HIS A 269 13.11 10.27 -0.42
CA HIS A 269 12.68 11.29 0.53
C HIS A 269 12.49 12.65 -0.17
N LEU A 270 11.55 13.44 0.35
CA LEU A 270 11.40 14.84 -0.04
C LEU A 270 12.56 15.65 0.51
N VAL A 271 13.15 16.47 -0.34
CA VAL A 271 14.22 17.39 0.05
C VAL A 271 13.60 18.74 0.34
N ALA A 272 13.78 19.24 1.56
CA ALA A 272 13.32 20.56 1.93
C ALA A 272 14.09 21.64 1.16
N ALA A 273 13.45 22.80 0.93
CA ALA A 273 14.15 23.94 0.35
C ALA A 273 15.36 24.31 1.23
N ALA A 274 16.52 24.59 0.63
CA ALA A 274 17.79 24.78 1.35
C ALA A 274 17.72 25.81 2.51
N GLN A 275 16.79 26.77 2.42
CA GLN A 275 16.60 27.83 3.41
C GLN A 275 15.70 27.44 4.59
N SER A 276 14.98 26.31 4.51
CA SER A 276 13.99 25.90 5.51
C SER A 276 14.60 25.21 6.73
N GLY A 277 15.78 24.58 6.59
CA GLY A 277 16.41 23.79 7.65
C GLY A 277 15.60 22.56 8.11
N LEU A 278 14.53 22.20 7.39
CA LEU A 278 13.67 21.09 7.75
C LEU A 278 14.28 19.74 7.34
N PRO A 279 14.00 18.66 8.10
CA PRO A 279 14.44 17.33 7.73
C PRO A 279 13.71 16.84 6.48
N GLY A 280 14.35 15.88 5.79
CA GLY A 280 13.73 15.19 4.66
C GLY A 280 12.54 14.32 5.10
N ILE A 281 11.56 14.17 4.22
CA ILE A 281 10.38 13.34 4.47
C ILE A 281 10.54 12.04 3.70
N PHE A 282 10.86 10.94 4.39
CA PHE A 282 10.93 9.63 3.75
C PHE A 282 9.57 9.21 3.23
N LEU A 283 9.57 8.58 2.07
CA LEU A 283 8.37 8.18 1.35
C LEU A 283 8.26 6.66 1.29
N ASP A 284 7.03 6.21 1.43
CA ASP A 284 6.58 4.91 0.98
C ASP A 284 5.71 5.08 -0.27
N THR A 285 5.64 4.02 -1.08
CA THR A 285 4.53 3.84 -2.02
C THR A 285 3.20 4.02 -1.29
N GLY A 286 2.20 4.68 -1.87
CA GLY A 286 0.85 4.71 -1.31
C GLY A 286 0.00 3.53 -1.78
N GLY A 287 -1.27 3.51 -1.40
CA GLY A 287 -2.17 2.42 -1.79
C GLY A 287 -2.85 2.60 -3.14
N SER A 288 -3.04 3.85 -3.56
CA SER A 288 -3.45 4.20 -4.91
C SER A 288 -2.25 4.06 -5.85
N ARG A 289 -2.47 3.82 -7.15
CA ARG A 289 -1.33 3.89 -8.09
C ARG A 289 -0.66 5.26 -8.03
N ALA A 290 0.67 5.26 -8.23
CA ALA A 290 1.51 6.43 -8.47
C ALA A 290 1.31 7.48 -7.38
N SER A 291 0.92 6.96 -6.21
CA SER A 291 0.76 7.69 -5.00
C SER A 291 1.92 7.31 -4.12
N TRP A 292 2.27 8.27 -3.28
CA TRP A 292 3.31 8.16 -2.30
C TRP A 292 2.71 8.69 -1.02
N VAL A 293 3.15 8.16 0.11
CA VAL A 293 2.76 8.64 1.44
C VAL A 293 4.02 8.80 2.26
N PRO A 294 4.03 9.69 3.27
CA PRO A 294 5.14 9.72 4.20
C PRO A 294 5.31 8.36 4.90
N GLU A 295 6.55 8.02 5.19
CA GLU A 295 6.91 6.90 6.07
C GLU A 295 6.32 7.15 7.47
N MET A 296 5.94 6.08 8.17
CA MET A 296 5.67 6.21 9.60
C MET A 296 6.92 6.74 10.33
N ARG A 297 6.74 7.52 11.40
CA ARG A 297 7.83 8.06 12.22
C ARG A 297 8.52 6.99 13.06
N LEU A 298 9.30 6.12 12.41
CA LEU A 298 9.93 4.93 13.00
C LEU A 298 10.82 5.24 14.21
N ASP A 299 11.49 6.38 14.17
CA ASP A 299 12.30 6.95 15.25
C ASP A 299 11.51 7.20 16.55
N SER A 300 10.19 7.36 16.42
CA SER A 300 9.30 7.85 17.47
C SER A 300 8.26 6.82 17.92
N ILE A 301 8.25 5.61 17.37
CA ILE A 301 7.18 4.61 17.63
C ILE A 301 7.70 3.26 18.13
N GLY A 302 8.82 3.26 18.85
CA GLY A 302 9.47 2.04 19.36
C GLY A 302 8.55 1.08 20.11
N ASP A 303 7.57 1.59 20.86
CA ASP A 303 6.59 0.78 21.60
C ASP A 303 5.56 0.09 20.68
N ILE A 304 5.11 0.77 19.61
CA ILE A 304 4.29 0.14 18.57
C ILE A 304 5.08 -0.96 17.87
N ILE A 305 6.34 -0.67 17.53
CA ILE A 305 7.27 -1.62 16.89
C ILE A 305 7.45 -2.85 17.77
N SER A 306 7.73 -2.68 19.06
CA SER A 306 7.89 -3.79 19.99
C SER A 306 6.62 -4.62 20.11
N ALA A 307 5.44 -3.99 20.18
CA ALA A 307 4.16 -4.71 20.21
C ALA A 307 3.91 -5.50 18.92
N ALA A 308 4.16 -4.89 17.75
CA ALA A 308 4.01 -5.55 16.46
C ALA A 308 4.98 -6.74 16.31
N ARG A 309 6.25 -6.57 16.69
CA ARG A 309 7.25 -7.66 16.72
C ARG A 309 6.78 -8.80 17.61
N LYS A 310 6.32 -8.50 18.84
CA LYS A 310 5.78 -9.50 19.76
C LYS A 310 4.60 -10.27 19.15
N ARG A 311 3.68 -9.56 18.49
CA ARG A 311 2.54 -10.18 17.80
C ARG A 311 2.97 -11.12 16.67
N LEU A 312 4.02 -10.79 15.94
CA LEU A 312 4.54 -11.60 14.83
C LEU A 312 5.55 -12.69 15.28
N GLY A 313 5.90 -12.75 16.57
CA GLY A 313 6.89 -13.70 17.09
C GLY A 313 8.34 -13.25 16.94
N TYR A 314 8.58 -11.97 16.62
CA TYR A 314 9.91 -11.37 16.42
C TYR A 314 10.43 -10.63 17.65
N SER A 315 10.06 -11.06 18.86
CA SER A 315 10.41 -10.37 20.12
C SER A 315 11.93 -10.23 20.36
N ALA A 316 12.76 -11.08 19.74
CA ALA A 316 14.21 -11.01 19.84
C ALA A 316 14.85 -9.94 18.93
N VAL A 317 14.09 -9.35 18.00
CA VAL A 317 14.60 -8.35 17.06
C VAL A 317 14.63 -6.97 17.72
N THR A 318 15.82 -6.36 17.77
CA THR A 318 16.08 -5.07 18.43
C THR A 318 16.65 -3.99 17.50
N SER A 319 16.77 -4.28 16.20
CA SER A 319 17.22 -3.32 15.18
C SER A 319 16.36 -2.06 15.18
N ASP A 320 16.98 -0.92 14.89
CA ASP A 320 16.28 0.34 14.67
C ASP A 320 15.79 0.41 13.22
N MET A 321 14.47 0.36 13.01
CA MET A 321 13.88 0.39 11.66
C MET A 321 13.98 1.77 10.98
N SER A 322 14.33 2.82 11.72
CA SER A 322 14.59 4.14 11.15
C SER A 322 15.97 4.24 10.49
N GLN A 323 16.85 3.25 10.69
CA GLN A 323 18.23 3.28 10.22
C GLN A 323 18.52 2.16 9.23
N GLY A 324 19.26 2.51 8.16
CA GLY A 324 19.75 1.54 7.18
C GLY A 324 18.65 0.72 6.48
N LEU A 325 19.04 -0.43 5.94
CA LEU A 325 18.15 -1.38 5.30
C LEU A 325 17.41 -2.22 6.35
N MET A 326 16.08 -2.30 6.23
CA MET A 326 15.26 -3.17 7.07
C MET A 326 15.56 -4.65 6.81
N SER A 327 15.71 -5.44 7.87
CA SER A 327 15.75 -6.90 7.80
C SER A 327 14.40 -7.47 7.30
N THR A 328 14.35 -8.74 6.92
CA THR A 328 13.09 -9.39 6.51
C THR A 328 12.02 -9.32 7.61
N MET A 329 12.41 -9.55 8.86
CA MET A 329 11.50 -9.48 10.01
C MET A 329 11.02 -8.04 10.27
N ASP A 330 11.89 -7.06 10.07
CA ASP A 330 11.52 -5.63 10.17
C ASP A 330 10.58 -5.20 9.05
N LYS A 331 10.83 -5.65 7.81
CA LYS A 331 9.91 -5.39 6.68
C LYS A 331 8.52 -5.98 6.94
N GLN A 332 8.45 -7.21 7.45
CA GLN A 332 7.18 -7.85 7.81
C GLN A 332 6.48 -7.11 8.95
N THR A 333 7.23 -6.68 9.97
CA THR A 333 6.72 -5.85 11.08
C THR A 333 6.18 -4.52 10.57
N TYR A 334 6.95 -3.84 9.73
CA TYR A 334 6.60 -2.56 9.13
C TYR A 334 5.34 -2.67 8.27
N CYS A 335 5.28 -3.67 7.40
CA CYS A 335 4.12 -3.94 6.56
C CYS A 335 2.87 -4.19 7.41
N TYR A 336 2.96 -5.00 8.47
CA TYR A 336 1.85 -5.26 9.39
C TYR A 336 1.33 -3.96 10.05
N MET A 337 2.23 -3.14 10.61
CA MET A 337 1.87 -1.86 11.20
C MET A 337 1.19 -0.93 10.18
N ARG A 338 1.78 -0.82 8.99
CA ARG A 338 1.30 0.09 7.95
C ARG A 338 -0.08 -0.31 7.45
N GLN A 339 -0.29 -1.58 7.16
CA GLN A 339 -1.60 -2.09 6.72
C GLN A 339 -2.65 -1.87 7.81
N TYR A 340 -2.32 -2.15 9.09
CA TYR A 340 -3.29 -1.96 10.15
C TYR A 340 -3.65 -0.48 10.35
N ALA A 341 -2.67 0.41 10.27
CA ALA A 341 -2.87 1.85 10.33
C ALA A 341 -3.77 2.35 9.18
N ARG A 342 -3.52 1.88 7.95
CA ARG A 342 -4.35 2.19 6.78
C ARG A 342 -5.79 1.70 6.94
N GLN A 343 -5.97 0.48 7.44
CA GLN A 343 -7.30 -0.06 7.74
C GLN A 343 -8.03 0.79 8.78
N MET A 344 -7.37 1.21 9.86
CA MET A 344 -7.97 2.06 10.90
C MET A 344 -8.46 3.38 10.30
N ILE A 345 -7.63 4.05 9.47
CA ILE A 345 -8.05 5.25 8.73
C ILE A 345 -9.32 4.99 7.92
N ALA A 346 -9.35 3.87 7.20
CA ALA A 346 -10.47 3.52 6.35
C ALA A 346 -11.75 3.18 7.14
N PHE A 347 -11.62 2.68 8.36
CA PHE A 347 -12.73 2.30 9.23
C PHE A 347 -13.29 3.49 10.02
N ASP A 348 -12.40 4.32 10.56
CA ASP A 348 -12.75 5.43 11.47
C ASP A 348 -13.34 6.62 10.72
N ASN A 349 -12.95 6.81 9.45
CA ASN A 349 -13.47 7.89 8.64
C ASN A 349 -14.71 7.43 7.85
N ALA A 350 -15.89 7.90 8.24
CA ALA A 350 -17.15 7.51 7.60
C ALA A 350 -17.20 7.83 6.08
N HIS A 351 -16.58 8.93 5.64
CA HIS A 351 -16.49 9.25 4.21
C HIS A 351 -15.63 8.22 3.48
N ILE A 352 -14.49 7.81 4.05
CA ILE A 352 -13.62 6.79 3.42
C ILE A 352 -14.29 5.43 3.46
N ARG A 353 -14.88 5.05 4.60
CA ARG A 353 -15.55 3.77 4.80
C ARG A 353 -16.69 3.55 3.81
N ASN A 354 -17.47 4.59 3.54
CA ASN A 354 -18.63 4.52 2.66
C ASN A 354 -18.32 4.85 1.20
N ALA A 355 -17.06 5.17 0.87
CA ALA A 355 -16.66 5.43 -0.50
C ALA A 355 -16.63 4.13 -1.33
N PRO A 356 -16.86 4.22 -2.65
CA PRO A 356 -16.64 3.11 -3.56
C PRO A 356 -15.20 2.58 -3.45
N VAL A 357 -15.02 1.25 -3.53
CA VAL A 357 -13.73 0.59 -3.29
C VAL A 357 -12.58 1.16 -4.11
N GLN A 358 -12.83 1.52 -5.38
CA GLN A 358 -11.85 2.09 -6.30
C GLN A 358 -11.31 3.46 -5.85
N TYR A 359 -12.03 4.17 -4.98
CA TYR A 359 -11.59 5.47 -4.45
C TYR A 359 -11.01 5.39 -3.04
N ARG A 360 -11.19 4.27 -2.33
CA ARG A 360 -10.81 4.17 -0.90
C ARG A 360 -9.31 4.38 -0.70
N ASP A 361 -8.46 3.73 -1.48
CA ASP A 361 -7.01 3.83 -1.32
C ASP A 361 -6.51 5.28 -1.50
N ARG A 362 -7.01 5.98 -2.51
CA ARG A 362 -6.70 7.40 -2.73
C ARG A 362 -7.12 8.28 -1.56
N LEU A 363 -8.29 8.03 -0.98
CA LEU A 363 -8.78 8.79 0.16
C LEU A 363 -7.95 8.49 1.43
N ILE A 364 -7.49 7.25 1.62
CA ILE A 364 -6.57 6.88 2.70
C ILE A 364 -5.23 7.60 2.53
N ASP A 365 -4.65 7.59 1.34
CA ASP A 365 -3.35 8.25 1.07
C ASP A 365 -3.45 9.76 1.29
N ALA A 366 -4.54 10.38 0.82
CA ALA A 366 -4.82 11.79 1.08
C ALA A 366 -5.01 12.07 2.58
N HIS A 367 -5.62 11.15 3.32
CA HIS A 367 -5.75 11.25 4.77
C HIS A 367 -4.38 11.22 5.45
N ILE A 368 -3.49 10.31 5.06
CA ILE A 368 -2.13 10.21 5.64
C ILE A 368 -1.35 11.52 5.41
N TRP A 369 -1.41 12.10 4.21
CA TRP A 369 -0.80 13.40 3.95
C TRP A 369 -1.40 14.53 4.79
N ARG A 370 -2.69 14.50 5.09
CA ARG A 370 -3.34 15.59 5.82
C ARG A 370 -3.25 15.43 7.34
N HIS A 371 -3.25 14.19 7.82
CA HIS A 371 -3.48 13.87 9.23
C HIS A 371 -2.38 13.01 9.84
N GLY A 372 -1.49 12.41 9.04
CA GLY A 372 -0.56 11.39 9.51
C GLY A 372 -1.24 10.03 9.71
N TYR A 373 -0.51 9.10 10.32
CA TYR A 373 -1.03 7.78 10.70
C TYR A 373 -1.68 7.83 12.10
N PRO A 374 -2.68 6.98 12.39
CA PRO A 374 -3.36 6.95 13.69
C PRO A 374 -2.53 6.20 14.75
N TYR A 375 -1.41 6.78 15.20
CA TYR A 375 -0.44 6.11 16.07
C TYR A 375 -1.04 5.60 17.40
N ASP A 376 -1.95 6.33 18.03
CA ASP A 376 -2.61 5.91 19.28
C ASP A 376 -3.42 4.65 19.11
N ARG A 377 -4.28 4.66 18.10
CA ARG A 377 -5.17 3.55 17.81
C ARG A 377 -4.35 2.34 17.38
N LEU A 378 -3.30 2.58 16.60
CA LEU A 378 -2.35 1.56 16.21
C LEU A 378 -1.65 0.95 17.43
N LEU A 379 -1.19 1.75 18.39
CA LEU A 379 -0.60 1.25 19.63
C LEU A 379 -1.59 0.40 20.44
N LEU A 380 -2.82 0.88 20.61
CA LEU A 380 -3.88 0.17 21.32
C LEU A 380 -4.20 -1.17 20.67
N GLY A 381 -4.41 -1.17 19.35
CA GLY A 381 -4.64 -2.40 18.58
C GLY A 381 -3.46 -3.35 18.64
N MET A 382 -2.23 -2.86 18.46
CA MET A 382 -1.03 -3.69 18.49
C MET A 382 -0.79 -4.31 19.88
N ARG A 383 -0.97 -3.56 20.96
CA ARG A 383 -0.83 -4.09 22.33
C ARG A 383 -1.86 -5.18 22.60
N ALA A 384 -3.14 -4.91 22.32
CA ALA A 384 -4.19 -5.91 22.52
C ALA A 384 -3.92 -7.20 21.73
N ARG A 385 -3.46 -7.07 20.47
CA ARG A 385 -3.06 -8.22 19.64
C ARG A 385 -1.84 -8.95 20.20
N ALA A 386 -0.81 -8.22 20.64
CA ALA A 386 0.41 -8.78 21.19
C ALA A 386 0.19 -9.49 22.53
N GLU A 387 -0.77 -9.03 23.33
CA GLU A 387 -1.16 -9.59 24.62
C GLU A 387 -2.26 -10.65 24.51
N ARG A 388 -2.83 -10.82 23.31
CA ARG A 388 -3.95 -11.73 23.02
C ARG A 388 -5.19 -11.41 23.88
N THR A 389 -5.41 -10.13 24.14
CA THR A 389 -6.60 -9.62 24.83
C THR A 389 -7.66 -9.17 23.83
N ALA A 390 -8.88 -8.94 24.31
CA ALA A 390 -9.93 -8.37 23.48
C ALA A 390 -9.52 -6.97 22.96
N LEU A 391 -9.90 -6.66 21.73
CA LEU A 391 -9.64 -5.34 21.17
C LEU A 391 -10.44 -4.27 21.94
N PRO A 392 -9.84 -3.12 22.28
CA PRO A 392 -10.56 -2.00 22.88
C PRO A 392 -11.71 -1.51 22.00
N LEU A 393 -12.72 -0.90 22.61
CA LEU A 393 -13.86 -0.36 21.87
C LEU A 393 -13.39 0.63 20.79
N GLY A 394 -13.96 0.49 19.59
CA GLY A 394 -13.61 1.31 18.44
C GLY A 394 -12.39 0.83 17.66
N ILE A 395 -11.57 -0.08 18.20
CA ILE A 395 -10.44 -0.65 17.46
C ILE A 395 -10.91 -1.80 16.58
N VAL A 396 -10.78 -1.63 15.26
CA VAL A 396 -11.19 -2.64 14.28
C VAL A 396 -10.28 -3.87 14.34
N GLN A 397 -10.84 -5.06 14.11
CA GLN A 397 -10.03 -6.28 13.95
C GLN A 397 -9.19 -6.20 12.68
N PHE A 398 -7.90 -6.54 12.80
CA PHE A 398 -7.00 -6.48 11.66
C PHE A 398 -7.47 -7.39 10.49
N ASP A 399 -7.59 -6.78 9.32
CA ASP A 399 -7.86 -7.39 8.02
C ASP A 399 -6.84 -6.81 7.02
N PRO A 400 -5.84 -7.61 6.60
CA PRO A 400 -4.84 -7.17 5.64
C PRO A 400 -5.42 -6.59 4.34
N PHE A 401 -6.52 -7.12 3.82
CA PHE A 401 -7.10 -6.62 2.57
C PHE A 401 -7.63 -5.19 2.73
N GLN A 402 -8.09 -4.81 3.92
CA GLN A 402 -8.52 -3.43 4.18
C GLN A 402 -7.35 -2.44 4.29
N GLY A 403 -6.13 -2.91 4.56
CA GLY A 403 -4.93 -2.09 4.68
C GLY A 403 -3.99 -2.11 3.47
N MET A 404 -4.05 -3.18 2.67
CA MET A 404 -3.27 -3.39 1.46
C MET A 404 -3.68 -2.43 0.35
N ALA A 405 -2.73 -2.10 -0.53
CA ALA A 405 -2.93 -1.35 -1.76
C ALA A 405 -3.64 -2.18 -2.84
N THR A 406 -4.18 -1.52 -3.86
CA THR A 406 -4.90 -2.20 -4.95
C THR A 406 -4.09 -2.24 -6.25
N VAL A 407 -4.12 -3.39 -6.92
CA VAL A 407 -3.42 -3.65 -8.20
C VAL A 407 -4.38 -3.37 -9.35
N ALA A 408 -4.12 -2.37 -10.17
CA ALA A 408 -4.85 -2.20 -11.43
C ALA A 408 -4.21 -3.06 -12.55
N PRO A 409 -4.97 -3.97 -13.20
CA PRO A 409 -4.48 -4.74 -14.35
C PRO A 409 -4.26 -3.84 -15.58
N ARG A 410 -3.42 -4.31 -16.51
CA ARG A 410 -3.26 -3.68 -17.83
C ARG A 410 -4.57 -3.75 -18.62
N ARG A 411 -4.70 -2.90 -19.66
CA ARG A 411 -5.90 -2.81 -20.54
C ARG A 411 -6.35 -4.15 -21.12
N GLU A 412 -5.42 -5.07 -21.36
CA GLU A 412 -5.69 -6.41 -21.86
C GLU A 412 -6.05 -7.44 -20.77
N GLY A 413 -6.21 -7.00 -19.52
CA GLY A 413 -6.46 -7.85 -18.34
C GLY A 413 -5.20 -8.51 -17.76
N GLY A 414 -4.00 -8.15 -18.25
CA GLY A 414 -2.73 -8.73 -17.82
C GLY A 414 -2.22 -8.17 -16.49
N ILE A 415 -1.62 -9.03 -15.67
CA ILE A 415 -1.09 -8.69 -14.34
C ILE A 415 0.32 -9.27 -14.19
N ASN A 416 1.28 -8.41 -13.84
CA ASN A 416 2.66 -8.81 -13.55
C ASN A 416 2.80 -9.13 -12.04
N VAL A 417 2.70 -10.41 -11.69
CA VAL A 417 2.82 -10.89 -10.30
C VAL A 417 4.22 -10.67 -9.75
N GLY A 418 5.25 -10.72 -10.61
CA GLY A 418 6.63 -10.38 -10.23
C GLY A 418 6.74 -8.95 -9.70
N ALA A 419 6.11 -7.98 -10.37
CA ALA A 419 6.07 -6.60 -9.92
C ALA A 419 5.26 -6.42 -8.62
N VAL A 420 4.14 -7.14 -8.48
CA VAL A 420 3.37 -7.17 -7.23
C VAL A 420 4.24 -7.60 -6.05
N LEU A 421 5.06 -8.64 -6.22
CA LEU A 421 5.93 -9.17 -5.16
C LEU A 421 7.09 -8.25 -4.77
N GLN A 422 7.46 -7.28 -5.61
CA GLN A 422 8.49 -6.30 -5.27
C GLN A 422 7.99 -5.26 -4.26
N ASN A 423 6.67 -5.07 -4.14
CA ASN A 423 6.09 -4.08 -3.24
C ASN A 423 5.21 -4.75 -2.18
N ASP A 424 5.68 -4.70 -0.95
CA ASP A 424 5.05 -5.29 0.22
C ASP A 424 3.70 -4.67 0.61
N GLN A 425 3.27 -3.58 -0.04
CA GLN A 425 1.90 -3.07 0.08
C GLN A 425 0.90 -3.77 -0.81
N LEU A 426 1.34 -4.43 -1.88
CA LEU A 426 0.45 -4.93 -2.93
C LEU A 426 -0.03 -6.35 -2.70
N TYR A 427 0.58 -7.09 -1.77
CA TYR A 427 0.23 -8.49 -1.54
C TYR A 427 -0.01 -8.79 -0.06
N TYR A 428 -0.84 -9.81 0.14
CA TYR A 428 -1.23 -10.29 1.45
C TYR A 428 0.00 -10.75 2.26
N PRO A 429 0.13 -10.36 3.54
CA PRO A 429 1.32 -10.63 4.34
C PRO A 429 1.78 -12.08 4.29
N GLN A 430 3.08 -12.27 4.07
CA GLN A 430 3.68 -13.59 4.16
C GLN A 430 3.68 -14.05 5.61
N ARG A 431 3.25 -15.29 5.83
CA ARG A 431 3.36 -15.99 7.11
C ARG A 431 3.81 -17.43 6.92
N GLN A 432 4.20 -18.05 8.01
CA GLN A 432 4.45 -19.48 8.02
C GLN A 432 3.14 -20.23 7.74
N ARG A 433 3.23 -21.28 6.93
CA ARG A 433 2.10 -22.18 6.69
C ARG A 433 1.82 -23.01 7.94
N THR A 434 0.55 -23.26 8.18
CA THR A 434 0.13 -24.25 9.18
C THR A 434 0.38 -25.68 8.65
N PRO A 435 0.40 -26.71 9.53
CA PRO A 435 0.63 -28.09 9.08
C PRO A 435 -0.39 -28.61 8.06
N ASP A 436 -1.66 -28.23 8.18
CA ASP A 436 -2.74 -28.56 7.24
C ASP A 436 -2.56 -27.86 5.88
N GLU A 437 -2.16 -26.58 5.87
CA GLU A 437 -1.80 -25.87 4.64
C GLU A 437 -0.61 -26.51 3.93
N GLN A 438 0.37 -27.00 4.69
CA GLN A 438 1.52 -27.71 4.13
C GLN A 438 1.09 -29.04 3.50
N GLN A 439 0.18 -29.78 4.13
CA GLN A 439 -0.37 -31.03 3.58
C GLN A 439 -1.12 -30.78 2.26
N LEU A 440 -1.91 -29.71 2.17
CA LEU A 440 -2.60 -29.32 0.93
C LEU A 440 -1.61 -28.95 -0.19
N LEU A 441 -0.53 -28.25 0.15
CA LEU A 441 0.55 -27.95 -0.79
C LEU A 441 1.22 -29.22 -1.32
N ASP A 442 1.50 -30.19 -0.45
CA ASP A 442 2.12 -31.44 -0.84
C ASP A 442 1.20 -32.27 -1.77
N GLN A 443 -0.11 -32.27 -1.50
CA GLN A 443 -1.12 -32.86 -2.39
C GLN A 443 -1.14 -32.16 -3.75
N TRP A 444 -1.16 -30.83 -3.79
CA TRP A 444 -1.16 -30.07 -5.03
C TRP A 444 0.13 -30.31 -5.86
N LYS A 445 1.28 -30.46 -5.20
CA LYS A 445 2.57 -30.78 -5.85
C LYS A 445 2.60 -32.19 -6.43
N ALA A 446 1.86 -33.13 -5.87
CA ALA A 446 1.80 -34.51 -6.35
C ALA A 446 0.97 -34.66 -7.65
N LEU A 447 0.12 -33.68 -7.97
CA LEU A 447 -0.75 -33.72 -9.16
C LEU A 447 0.00 -33.33 -10.44
N ASN A 448 -0.25 -34.08 -11.52
CA ASN A 448 0.36 -33.84 -12.82
C ASN A 448 -0.28 -32.63 -13.55
N THR A 449 0.56 -31.78 -14.14
CA THR A 449 0.15 -30.57 -14.87
C THR A 449 -0.67 -30.83 -16.14
N THR A 450 -0.55 -32.03 -16.73
CA THR A 450 -1.09 -32.33 -18.08
C THR A 450 -2.38 -33.14 -18.00
N ASP A 451 -2.42 -34.17 -17.16
CA ASP A 451 -3.54 -35.12 -17.12
C ASP A 451 -4.57 -34.80 -16.03
N GLU A 452 -4.18 -34.05 -14.99
CA GLU A 452 -4.98 -33.81 -13.79
C GLU A 452 -5.30 -32.33 -13.57
N ASN A 453 -5.35 -31.54 -14.64
CA ASN A 453 -5.49 -30.08 -14.56
C ASN A 453 -6.74 -29.62 -13.78
N ILE A 454 -7.87 -30.33 -13.90
CA ILE A 454 -9.10 -30.04 -13.14
C ILE A 454 -8.89 -30.29 -11.64
N LEU A 455 -8.35 -31.46 -11.28
CA LEU A 455 -8.06 -31.81 -9.88
C LEU A 455 -7.04 -30.84 -9.28
N ARG A 456 -6.07 -30.41 -10.08
CA ARG A 456 -5.06 -29.43 -9.67
C ARG A 456 -5.65 -28.05 -9.45
N GLY A 457 -6.62 -27.62 -10.27
CA GLY A 457 -7.41 -26.42 -10.04
C GLY A 457 -8.16 -26.48 -8.70
N GLN A 458 -8.90 -27.56 -8.46
CA GLN A 458 -9.64 -27.78 -7.21
C GLN A 458 -8.73 -27.83 -5.98
N ALA A 459 -7.57 -28.49 -6.07
CA ALA A 459 -6.57 -28.50 -5.01
C ALA A 459 -6.00 -27.09 -4.75
N ASN A 460 -5.86 -26.28 -5.80
CA ASN A 460 -5.39 -24.90 -5.69
C ASN A 460 -6.40 -24.03 -4.92
N GLU A 461 -7.69 -24.12 -5.26
CA GLU A 461 -8.77 -23.42 -4.55
C GLU A 461 -8.81 -23.81 -3.06
N LYS A 462 -8.67 -25.10 -2.75
CA LYS A 462 -8.61 -25.58 -1.36
C LYS A 462 -7.44 -24.99 -0.56
N MET A 463 -6.28 -24.80 -1.19
CA MET A 463 -5.14 -24.12 -0.53
C MET A 463 -5.49 -22.68 -0.13
N TYR A 464 -6.18 -21.93 -1.01
CA TYR A 464 -6.62 -20.57 -0.69
C TYR A 464 -7.72 -20.56 0.36
N GLN A 465 -8.66 -21.50 0.28
CA GLN A 465 -9.72 -21.66 1.28
C GLN A 465 -9.14 -21.86 2.68
N ALA A 466 -8.24 -22.84 2.84
CA ALA A 466 -7.62 -23.13 4.13
C ALA A 466 -6.80 -21.95 4.66
N LEU A 467 -6.03 -21.27 3.79
CA LEU A 467 -5.28 -20.08 4.16
C LEU A 467 -6.20 -18.99 4.74
N LEU A 468 -7.31 -18.71 4.05
CA LEU A 468 -8.29 -17.68 4.45
C LEU A 468 -9.01 -18.09 5.75
N GLU A 469 -9.47 -19.33 5.88
CA GLU A 469 -10.13 -19.82 7.09
C GLU A 469 -9.20 -19.77 8.31
N ASN A 470 -7.94 -20.19 8.15
CA ASN A 470 -6.92 -20.13 9.21
C ASN A 470 -6.59 -18.69 9.64
N ASP A 471 -6.80 -17.72 8.74
CA ASP A 471 -6.64 -16.29 9.03
C ASP A 471 -7.92 -15.62 9.56
N GLY A 472 -8.99 -16.39 9.75
CA GLY A 472 -10.25 -15.95 10.36
C GLY A 472 -11.25 -15.34 9.37
N TYR A 473 -11.07 -15.58 8.07
CA TYR A 473 -12.09 -15.27 7.08
C TYR A 473 -13.17 -16.35 7.06
N ARG A 474 -14.40 -15.94 6.76
CA ARG A 474 -15.54 -16.85 6.62
C ARG A 474 -15.88 -17.02 5.15
N ILE A 475 -15.74 -18.24 4.65
CA ILE A 475 -16.17 -18.62 3.31
C ILE A 475 -17.69 -18.61 3.23
N ILE A 476 -18.23 -18.08 2.14
CA ILE A 476 -19.65 -18.08 1.84
C ILE A 476 -19.88 -19.09 0.71
N PRO A 477 -20.66 -20.15 0.95
CA PRO A 477 -20.92 -21.16 -0.07
C PRO A 477 -21.78 -20.60 -1.21
N GLY A 478 -21.57 -21.11 -2.42
CA GLY A 478 -22.29 -20.71 -3.62
C GLY A 478 -21.46 -19.85 -4.57
N GLY A 479 -22.14 -19.07 -5.42
CA GLY A 479 -21.49 -18.13 -6.33
C GLY A 479 -21.02 -18.75 -7.64
N THR A 480 -21.43 -20.00 -7.90
CA THR A 480 -21.14 -20.73 -9.14
C THR A 480 -22.42 -21.23 -9.81
N TYR A 481 -22.40 -21.42 -11.13
CA TYR A 481 -23.48 -21.98 -11.93
C TYR A 481 -22.97 -23.05 -12.90
N GLY A 482 -23.90 -23.78 -13.53
CA GLY A 482 -23.56 -24.83 -14.51
C GLY A 482 -22.80 -26.00 -13.87
N GLY A 483 -23.25 -26.45 -12.70
CA GLY A 483 -22.61 -27.56 -11.97
C GLY A 483 -21.28 -27.20 -11.31
N GLY A 484 -21.07 -25.93 -10.94
CA GLY A 484 -19.86 -25.47 -10.25
C GLY A 484 -18.69 -25.11 -11.17
N GLN A 485 -18.88 -25.14 -12.49
CA GLN A 485 -17.80 -24.90 -13.46
C GLN A 485 -17.57 -23.41 -13.79
N ASN A 486 -18.54 -22.55 -13.49
CA ASN A 486 -18.49 -21.13 -13.85
C ASN A 486 -18.91 -20.28 -12.65
N GLY A 487 -18.28 -19.12 -12.46
CA GLY A 487 -18.67 -18.16 -11.44
C GLY A 487 -17.47 -17.62 -10.69
N PHE A 488 -17.62 -17.45 -9.38
CA PHE A 488 -16.54 -17.05 -8.48
C PHE A 488 -15.87 -18.29 -7.88
N ASP A 489 -14.53 -18.34 -7.87
CA ASP A 489 -13.81 -19.48 -7.27
C ASP A 489 -14.04 -19.52 -5.75
N LEU A 490 -13.95 -18.37 -5.07
CA LEU A 490 -14.32 -18.23 -3.67
C LEU A 490 -15.01 -16.89 -3.40
N VAL A 491 -16.02 -16.92 -2.54
CA VAL A 491 -16.64 -15.74 -1.93
C VAL A 491 -16.42 -15.82 -0.43
N PHE A 492 -15.99 -14.72 0.20
CA PHE A 492 -15.68 -14.73 1.62
C PHE A 492 -15.90 -13.37 2.27
N LYS A 493 -16.08 -13.39 3.60
CA LYS A 493 -16.17 -12.21 4.46
C LYS A 493 -14.95 -12.08 5.34
N GLY A 494 -14.41 -10.87 5.41
CA GLY A 494 -13.36 -10.51 6.35
C GLY A 494 -13.88 -10.30 7.77
N PRO A 495 -12.97 -10.13 8.74
CA PRO A 495 -13.32 -9.83 10.13
C PRO A 495 -14.12 -8.54 10.33
N ALA A 496 -14.08 -7.61 9.36
CA ALA A 496 -14.87 -6.38 9.35
C ALA A 496 -16.19 -6.51 8.56
N ASP A 497 -16.61 -7.73 8.21
CA ASP A 497 -17.78 -8.06 7.37
C ASP A 497 -17.73 -7.50 5.93
N ASP A 498 -16.59 -6.97 5.50
CA ASP A 498 -16.31 -6.67 4.10
C ASP A 498 -16.35 -7.94 3.24
N VAL A 499 -16.91 -7.81 2.03
CA VAL A 499 -17.16 -8.93 1.10
C VAL A 499 -16.11 -8.94 0.01
N TYR A 500 -15.55 -10.11 -0.25
CA TYR A 500 -14.53 -10.35 -1.25
C TYR A 500 -14.97 -11.45 -2.21
N VAL A 501 -14.69 -11.24 -3.49
CA VAL A 501 -14.66 -12.28 -4.51
C VAL A 501 -13.20 -12.57 -4.86
N LEU A 502 -12.84 -13.84 -4.95
CA LEU A 502 -11.51 -14.31 -5.33
C LEU A 502 -11.58 -15.10 -6.63
N GLU A 503 -10.63 -14.79 -7.52
CA GLU A 503 -10.29 -15.61 -8.68
C GLU A 503 -8.88 -16.17 -8.47
N VAL A 504 -8.75 -17.49 -8.59
CA VAL A 504 -7.53 -18.25 -8.40
C VAL A 504 -6.91 -18.57 -9.76
N LYS A 505 -5.62 -18.26 -9.91
CA LYS A 505 -4.85 -18.46 -11.13
C LYS A 505 -3.52 -19.16 -10.84
N HIS A 506 -3.08 -19.98 -11.78
CA HIS A 506 -1.71 -20.46 -11.84
C HIS A 506 -0.84 -19.42 -12.55
N ALA A 507 0.12 -18.81 -11.86
CA ALA A 507 0.99 -17.80 -12.45
C ALA A 507 2.06 -18.47 -13.32
N LYS A 508 2.04 -18.18 -14.63
CA LYS A 508 3.05 -18.67 -15.58
C LYS A 508 4.11 -17.59 -15.78
N SER A 509 5.38 -17.92 -15.58
CA SER A 509 6.50 -16.98 -15.74
C SER A 509 6.33 -15.66 -14.97
N GLY A 510 5.73 -15.70 -13.77
CA GLY A 510 5.53 -14.52 -12.93
C GLY A 510 4.41 -13.58 -13.40
N SER A 511 3.52 -14.01 -14.29
CA SER A 511 2.37 -13.24 -14.76
C SER A 511 1.08 -14.05 -14.78
N THR A 512 -0.05 -13.34 -14.74
CA THR A 512 -1.39 -13.90 -14.93
C THR A 512 -2.24 -12.94 -15.77
N SER A 513 -3.39 -13.39 -16.28
CA SER A 513 -4.33 -12.53 -16.98
C SER A 513 -5.77 -12.93 -16.68
N MET A 514 -6.64 -11.92 -16.72
CA MET A 514 -8.09 -12.11 -16.64
C MET A 514 -8.61 -12.59 -17.99
N ALA A 515 -9.47 -13.60 -18.00
CA ALA A 515 -10.09 -14.05 -19.24
C ALA A 515 -11.15 -13.04 -19.69
N LYS A 516 -11.24 -12.81 -21.00
CA LYS A 516 -12.32 -12.00 -21.59
C LYS A 516 -13.55 -12.87 -21.84
N VAL A 517 -14.65 -12.53 -21.19
CA VAL A 517 -15.95 -13.20 -21.26
C VAL A 517 -16.98 -12.19 -21.77
N ASN A 518 -17.03 -12.07 -23.11
CA ASN A 518 -17.80 -11.11 -23.92
C ASN A 518 -18.92 -10.33 -23.19
N PRO A 519 -18.87 -8.98 -23.10
CA PRO A 519 -17.79 -8.07 -23.52
C PRO A 519 -16.73 -7.80 -22.43
N ASP A 520 -16.92 -8.29 -21.20
CA ASP A 520 -16.09 -7.94 -20.04
C ASP A 520 -15.02 -8.99 -19.73
N TYR A 521 -13.93 -8.54 -19.14
CA TYR A 521 -12.99 -9.38 -18.43
C TYR A 521 -13.59 -9.90 -17.13
N GLN A 522 -13.15 -11.10 -16.72
CA GLN A 522 -13.42 -11.64 -15.39
C GLN A 522 -13.09 -10.59 -14.32
N MET A 523 -13.91 -10.53 -13.27
CA MET A 523 -13.86 -9.55 -12.17
C MET A 523 -14.23 -8.11 -12.54
N GLU A 524 -14.57 -7.75 -13.78
CA GLU A 524 -15.27 -6.48 -14.03
C GLU A 524 -16.69 -6.51 -13.42
N ASP A 525 -17.24 -5.34 -13.04
CA ASP A 525 -18.60 -5.27 -12.48
C ASP A 525 -19.66 -5.86 -13.43
N GLY A 526 -19.50 -5.64 -14.74
CA GLY A 526 -20.36 -6.23 -15.75
C GLY A 526 -20.25 -7.76 -15.83
N TRP A 527 -19.06 -8.31 -15.58
CA TRP A 527 -18.88 -9.77 -15.47
C TRP A 527 -19.52 -10.32 -14.19
N VAL A 528 -19.31 -9.66 -13.04
CA VAL A 528 -19.92 -10.05 -11.76
C VAL A 528 -21.45 -10.06 -11.88
N ALA A 529 -22.04 -9.02 -12.45
CA ALA A 529 -23.49 -8.94 -12.68
C ALA A 529 -24.00 -10.08 -13.57
N ARG A 530 -23.23 -10.51 -14.58
CA ARG A 530 -23.58 -11.67 -15.40
C ARG A 530 -23.52 -12.99 -14.64
N VAL A 531 -22.50 -13.19 -13.81
CA VAL A 531 -22.43 -14.38 -12.95
C VAL A 531 -23.67 -14.45 -12.07
N LEU A 532 -24.01 -13.34 -11.38
CA LEU A 532 -25.19 -13.24 -10.53
C LEU A 532 -26.48 -13.57 -11.27
N SER A 533 -26.65 -13.09 -12.50
CA SER A 533 -27.85 -13.36 -13.33
C SER A 533 -28.02 -14.83 -13.74
N ARG A 534 -26.98 -15.65 -13.58
CA ARG A 534 -26.95 -17.06 -13.98
C ARG A 534 -26.93 -18.03 -12.81
N LEU A 535 -26.80 -17.53 -11.59
CA LEU A 535 -26.82 -18.38 -10.39
C LEU A 535 -28.17 -19.08 -10.29
N ASP A 536 -28.15 -20.32 -9.82
CA ASP A 536 -29.36 -21.08 -9.57
C ASP A 536 -30.19 -20.39 -8.47
N ALA A 537 -31.52 -20.50 -8.55
CA ALA A 537 -32.42 -19.91 -7.55
C ALA A 537 -32.18 -20.43 -6.12
N ASN A 538 -31.50 -21.58 -6.00
CA ASN A 538 -31.11 -22.22 -4.74
C ASN A 538 -29.66 -21.92 -4.33
N ASP A 539 -29.04 -20.85 -4.86
CA ASP A 539 -27.70 -20.43 -4.43
C ASP A 539 -27.63 -20.33 -2.88
N PRO A 540 -26.65 -21.00 -2.24
CA PRO A 540 -26.57 -21.06 -0.78
C PRO A 540 -26.35 -19.72 -0.05
N GLY A 541 -26.06 -18.62 -0.77
CA GLY A 541 -26.04 -17.27 -0.19
C GLY A 541 -24.93 -16.34 -0.72
N ALA A 542 -23.92 -16.87 -1.41
CA ALA A 542 -22.85 -16.05 -1.99
C ALA A 542 -23.37 -15.04 -3.01
N GLY A 543 -24.34 -15.41 -3.85
CA GLY A 543 -24.95 -14.53 -4.84
C GLY A 543 -25.55 -13.28 -4.21
N GLN A 544 -26.38 -13.45 -3.18
CA GLN A 544 -27.04 -12.34 -2.49
C GLN A 544 -26.03 -11.38 -1.84
N VAL A 545 -24.99 -11.93 -1.19
CA VAL A 545 -23.98 -11.12 -0.51
C VAL A 545 -23.12 -10.33 -1.51
N VAL A 546 -22.76 -10.96 -2.63
CA VAL A 546 -22.00 -10.30 -3.70
C VAL A 546 -22.85 -9.23 -4.40
N GLU A 547 -24.13 -9.50 -4.68
CA GLU A 547 -25.06 -8.54 -5.27
C GLU A 547 -25.19 -7.29 -4.39
N GLU A 548 -25.41 -7.46 -3.09
CA GLU A 548 -25.56 -6.33 -2.17
C GLU A 548 -24.26 -5.52 -2.03
N ALA A 549 -23.10 -6.20 -1.97
CA ALA A 549 -21.81 -5.53 -1.93
C ALA A 549 -21.53 -4.76 -3.23
N LEU A 550 -21.84 -5.34 -4.39
CA LEU A 550 -21.70 -4.71 -5.70
C LEU A 550 -22.61 -3.47 -5.81
N ARG A 551 -23.88 -3.59 -5.40
CA ARG A 551 -24.85 -2.49 -5.41
C ARG A 551 -24.40 -1.31 -4.54
N ARG A 552 -23.74 -1.59 -3.41
CA ARG A 552 -23.14 -0.58 -2.54
C ARG A 552 -21.78 -0.06 -3.03
N GLN A 553 -21.26 -0.58 -4.15
CA GLN A 553 -19.91 -0.33 -4.66
C GLN A 553 -18.82 -0.67 -3.61
N ARG A 554 -19.10 -1.69 -2.81
CA ARG A 554 -18.28 -2.18 -1.68
C ARG A 554 -17.78 -3.60 -1.86
N LEU A 555 -17.86 -4.14 -3.07
CA LEU A 555 -17.34 -5.46 -3.41
C LEU A 555 -15.83 -5.39 -3.68
N PHE A 556 -15.04 -6.06 -2.86
CA PHE A 556 -13.61 -6.20 -3.10
C PHE A 556 -13.32 -7.38 -4.02
N LYS A 557 -12.33 -7.20 -4.90
CA LYS A 557 -11.90 -8.19 -5.88
C LYS A 557 -10.48 -8.60 -5.59
N VAL A 558 -10.23 -9.89 -5.52
CA VAL A 558 -8.95 -10.46 -5.12
C VAL A 558 -8.49 -11.46 -6.18
N ILE A 559 -7.19 -11.48 -6.45
CA ILE A 559 -6.55 -12.54 -7.22
C ILE A 559 -5.70 -13.38 -6.29
N GLY A 560 -5.82 -14.69 -6.42
CA GLY A 560 -4.93 -15.68 -5.82
C GLY A 560 -4.02 -16.24 -6.89
N ALA A 561 -2.77 -15.80 -6.94
CA ALA A 561 -1.77 -16.26 -7.89
C ALA A 561 -0.85 -17.31 -7.27
N THR A 562 -0.97 -18.56 -7.71
CA THR A 562 -0.10 -19.66 -7.27
C THR A 562 1.14 -19.73 -8.15
N LEU A 563 2.30 -19.46 -7.56
CA LEU A 563 3.60 -19.53 -8.24
C LEU A 563 4.02 -20.98 -8.51
N PRO A 564 4.99 -21.23 -9.41
CA PRO A 564 5.46 -22.58 -9.74
C PRO A 564 5.98 -23.40 -8.54
N ASP A 565 6.50 -22.74 -7.50
CA ASP A 565 6.97 -23.38 -6.26
C ASP A 565 5.83 -23.69 -5.26
N GLY A 566 4.60 -23.28 -5.60
CA GLY A 566 3.40 -23.40 -4.77
C GLY A 566 3.24 -22.27 -3.74
N LYS A 567 4.01 -21.19 -3.84
CA LYS A 567 3.75 -19.97 -3.08
C LYS A 567 2.42 -19.35 -3.52
N LEU A 568 1.56 -19.07 -2.55
CA LEU A 568 0.30 -18.37 -2.75
C LEU A 568 0.55 -16.86 -2.64
N VAL A 569 0.05 -16.09 -3.60
CA VAL A 569 0.14 -14.64 -3.60
C VAL A 569 -1.27 -14.09 -3.76
N LEU A 570 -1.81 -13.48 -2.71
CA LEU A 570 -3.12 -12.84 -2.75
C LEU A 570 -2.94 -11.33 -2.86
N PHE A 571 -3.70 -10.68 -3.74
CA PHE A 571 -3.68 -9.23 -3.87
C PHE A 571 -5.04 -8.70 -4.34
N LYS A 572 -5.38 -7.49 -3.89
CA LYS A 572 -6.60 -6.80 -4.35
C LYS A 572 -6.39 -6.29 -5.77
N ILE A 573 -7.45 -6.29 -6.57
CA ILE A 573 -7.44 -5.70 -7.90
C ILE A 573 -8.53 -4.64 -8.10
N ASP A 574 -8.21 -3.66 -8.96
CA ASP A 574 -9.17 -2.69 -9.47
C ASP A 574 -9.30 -2.87 -10.99
N MET A 575 -10.48 -3.31 -11.42
CA MET A 575 -10.77 -3.59 -12.83
C MET A 575 -11.27 -2.36 -13.60
N SER A 576 -11.48 -1.21 -12.95
CA SER A 576 -12.02 -0.02 -13.63
C SER A 576 -11.11 0.51 -14.75
N ALA A 577 -9.80 0.26 -14.66
CA ALA A 577 -8.81 0.70 -15.64
C ALA A 577 -8.83 -0.09 -16.96
N VAL A 578 -9.42 -1.30 -16.99
CA VAL A 578 -9.35 -2.21 -18.15
C VAL A 578 -10.10 -1.67 -19.37
N ARG A 579 -11.11 -0.82 -19.16
CA ARG A 579 -11.91 -0.19 -20.25
C ARG A 579 -11.56 1.26 -20.54
N ALA A 580 -10.56 1.79 -19.85
CA ALA A 580 -10.19 3.20 -19.87
C ALA A 580 -9.42 3.55 -21.18
#